data_AF-A0AAE1V4V5-F1
#
_entry.id   AF-A0AAE1V4V5-F1
#
_cell.length_a   1.000
_cell.length_b   1.000
_cell.length_c   1.000
_cell.angle_alpha   90.00
_cell.angle_beta   90.00
_cell.angle_gamma   90.00
#
_symmetry.space_group_name_H-M   'P 1'
#
loop_
_entity.id
_entity.type
_entity.pdbx_description
1 polymer ?
#
loop_
_entity_poly.entity_id
_entity_poly.type
_entity_poly.pdbx_seq_one_letter_code
_entity_poly.pdbx_strand_id
1 'polypeptide(L)'
;MAMAMAMAIRVVLLFVLFLGVKAQVSLTDLKVEEDESQHVGLSQAFRVLTRGANRQLVQDIVLKVAKYLNNGELALAPAPAPHPSQLDCGGLCKYRCSLHSRPNVCNRACRTCCVRCKCVPPGTFGNREMCGKCYTEMTTHANKTKCP
;
A
#
# COMPACT_ATOMS: atom_id res chain seq x y z
N MET A 1 -36.76 55.26 -22.15
CA MET A 1 -37.06 53.94 -21.53
C MET A 1 -36.44 52.76 -22.31
N ALA A 2 -36.43 52.75 -23.65
CA ALA A 2 -35.85 51.65 -24.44
C ALA A 2 -34.32 51.39 -24.23
N MET A 3 -33.52 52.44 -24.04
CA MET A 3 -32.06 52.28 -23.82
C MET A 3 -31.71 51.68 -22.44
N ALA A 4 -32.57 51.89 -21.42
CA ALA A 4 -32.37 51.32 -20.08
C ALA A 4 -32.63 49.80 -20.07
N MET A 5 -33.65 49.33 -20.80
CA MET A 5 -33.88 47.90 -20.99
C MET A 5 -32.75 47.22 -21.77
N ALA A 6 -32.19 47.89 -22.78
CA ALA A 6 -31.06 47.35 -23.55
C ALA A 6 -29.78 47.16 -22.70
N MET A 7 -29.51 48.07 -21.75
CA MET A 7 -28.40 47.90 -20.80
C MET A 7 -28.66 46.79 -19.79
N ALA A 8 -29.88 46.70 -19.24
CA ALA A 8 -30.25 45.63 -18.33
C ALA A 8 -30.12 44.24 -18.98
N ILE A 9 -30.56 44.10 -20.24
CA ILE A 9 -30.42 42.85 -21.00
C ILE A 9 -28.94 42.50 -21.22
N ARG A 10 -28.09 43.46 -21.58
CA ARG A 10 -26.64 43.22 -21.75
C ARG A 10 -25.95 42.84 -20.43
N VAL A 11 -26.33 43.45 -19.30
CA VAL A 11 -25.78 43.11 -17.98
C VAL A 11 -26.20 41.70 -17.57
N VAL A 12 -27.46 41.33 -17.77
CA VAL A 12 -27.95 39.97 -17.48
C VAL A 12 -27.27 38.93 -18.37
N LEU A 13 -27.11 39.21 -19.67
CA LEU A 13 -26.41 38.31 -20.60
C LEU A 13 -24.93 38.13 -20.20
N LEU A 14 -24.23 39.20 -19.83
CA LEU A 14 -22.85 39.10 -19.34
C LEU A 14 -22.76 38.33 -18.02
N PHE A 15 -23.71 38.53 -17.10
CA PHE A 15 -23.74 37.81 -15.83
C PHE A 15 -24.01 36.30 -16.03
N VAL A 16 -24.93 35.94 -16.94
CA VAL A 16 -25.21 34.55 -17.31
C VAL A 16 -24.00 33.91 -18.01
N LEU A 17 -23.31 34.64 -18.90
CA LEU A 17 -22.04 34.18 -19.49
C LEU A 17 -20.95 33.99 -18.43
N PHE A 18 -20.82 34.90 -17.47
CA PHE A 18 -19.83 34.81 -16.39
C PHE A 18 -20.11 33.63 -15.44
N LEU A 19 -21.39 33.38 -15.12
CA LEU A 19 -21.82 32.22 -14.35
C LEU A 19 -21.67 30.91 -15.15
N GLY A 20 -21.95 30.93 -16.46
CA GLY A 20 -21.80 29.79 -17.37
C GLY A 20 -20.33 29.36 -17.55
N VAL A 21 -19.40 30.32 -17.65
CA VAL A 21 -17.96 30.02 -17.74
C VAL A 21 -17.42 29.41 -16.43
N LYS A 22 -17.93 29.82 -15.26
CA LYS A 22 -17.57 29.20 -13.97
C LYS A 22 -18.06 27.75 -13.85
N ALA A 23 -19.20 27.42 -14.46
CA ALA A 23 -19.72 26.06 -14.47
C ALA A 23 -18.90 25.12 -15.38
N GLN A 24 -18.32 25.62 -16.49
CA GLN A 24 -17.50 24.82 -17.39
C GLN A 24 -16.05 24.59 -16.92
N VAL A 25 -15.47 25.50 -16.12
CA VAL A 25 -14.12 25.30 -15.55
C VAL A 25 -14.08 24.15 -14.53
N SER A 26 -15.23 23.75 -13.98
CA SER A 26 -15.29 22.62 -13.03
C SER A 26 -15.46 21.24 -13.70
N LEU A 27 -15.57 21.14 -15.03
CA LEU A 27 -15.86 19.86 -15.70
C LEU A 27 -14.63 19.17 -16.34
N THR A 28 -13.44 19.79 -16.30
CA THR A 28 -12.21 19.20 -16.87
C THR A 28 -11.28 18.54 -15.86
N ASP A 29 -11.67 18.37 -14.59
CA ASP A 29 -10.86 17.64 -13.60
C ASP A 29 -11.30 16.17 -13.42
N LEU A 30 -11.55 15.49 -14.55
CA LEU A 30 -11.50 14.02 -14.61
C LEU A 30 -10.02 13.60 -14.67
N LYS A 31 -9.28 13.96 -13.63
CA LYS A 31 -7.95 13.47 -13.35
C LYS A 31 -8.08 12.43 -12.25
N VAL A 32 -8.01 11.17 -12.69
CA VAL A 32 -7.39 10.03 -12.01
C VAL A 32 -7.70 9.91 -10.51
N GLU A 33 -8.52 8.90 -10.18
CA GLU A 33 -8.60 8.30 -8.84
C GLU A 33 -7.20 7.98 -8.30
N GLU A 34 -6.73 8.73 -7.29
CA GLU A 34 -5.84 8.29 -6.23
C GLU A 34 -6.20 9.02 -4.93
N ASP A 35 -7.06 8.38 -4.14
CA ASP A 35 -7.29 8.48 -2.68
C ASP A 35 -6.71 9.71 -1.92
N GLU A 36 -7.50 10.79 -1.81
CA GLU A 36 -7.25 11.88 -0.84
C GLU A 36 -8.02 11.59 0.46
N SER A 37 -7.32 11.03 1.44
CA SER A 37 -7.80 10.84 2.80
C SER A 37 -8.16 12.21 3.43
N GLN A 38 -9.46 12.49 3.57
CA GLN A 38 -9.99 13.72 4.18
C GLN A 38 -9.49 13.88 5.63
N HIS A 39 -8.54 14.78 5.83
CA HIS A 39 -8.18 15.31 7.14
C HIS A 39 -9.30 16.24 7.64
N VAL A 40 -10.35 15.66 8.23
CA VAL A 40 -11.37 16.41 8.96
C VAL A 40 -10.72 17.02 10.19
N GLY A 41 -10.61 18.36 10.21
CA GLY A 41 -9.98 19.11 11.28
C GLY A 41 -10.54 18.76 12.67
N LEU A 42 -9.63 18.34 13.55
CA LEU A 42 -9.85 17.91 14.95
C LEU A 42 -10.64 18.93 15.80
N SER A 43 -10.74 20.18 15.36
CA SER A 43 -11.46 21.26 16.05
C SER A 43 -12.98 21.07 16.07
N GLN A 44 -13.56 20.39 15.08
CA GLN A 44 -15.02 20.21 14.99
C GLN A 44 -15.52 18.98 15.75
N ALA A 45 -14.78 17.86 15.70
CA ALA A 45 -15.10 16.64 16.47
C ALA A 45 -15.06 16.89 17.98
N PHE A 46 -14.17 17.77 18.43
CA PHE A 46 -13.99 18.11 19.83
C PHE A 46 -15.23 18.80 20.45
N ARG A 47 -15.94 19.63 19.67
CA ARG A 47 -17.16 20.32 20.13
C ARG A 47 -18.34 19.36 20.32
N VAL A 48 -18.35 18.21 19.65
CA VAL A 48 -19.42 17.21 19.75
C VAL A 48 -19.34 16.43 21.07
N LEU A 49 -18.13 16.14 21.56
CA LEU A 49 -17.93 15.32 22.77
C LEU A 49 -18.20 16.06 24.10
N THR A 50 -18.25 17.38 24.10
CA THR A 50 -18.36 18.19 25.34
C THR A 50 -19.79 18.43 25.84
N ARG A 51 -20.83 17.94 25.12
CA ARG A 51 -22.23 18.30 25.39
C ARG A 51 -23.00 17.37 26.34
N GLY A 52 -22.40 16.29 26.85
CA GLY A 52 -23.17 15.26 27.58
C GLY A 52 -22.49 14.41 28.67
N ALA A 53 -21.25 14.68 29.08
CA ALA A 53 -20.59 13.90 30.13
C ALA A 53 -19.80 14.79 31.11
N ASN A 54 -19.54 14.29 32.32
CA ASN A 54 -18.88 14.98 33.42
C ASN A 54 -17.65 15.78 32.95
N ARG A 55 -17.76 17.11 33.01
CA ARG A 55 -16.82 18.06 32.38
C ARG A 55 -15.37 17.87 32.84
N GLN A 56 -15.15 17.44 34.09
CA GLN A 56 -13.81 17.12 34.60
C GLN A 56 -13.22 15.85 33.96
N LEU A 57 -14.02 14.79 33.82
CA LEU A 57 -13.58 13.54 33.20
C LEU A 57 -13.27 13.75 31.72
N VAL A 58 -14.11 14.52 31.02
CA VAL A 58 -13.90 14.82 29.60
C VAL A 58 -12.65 15.69 29.43
N GLN A 59 -12.41 16.69 30.28
CA GLN A 59 -11.19 17.50 30.22
C GLN A 59 -9.92 16.67 30.45
N ASP A 60 -9.94 15.74 31.41
CA ASP A 60 -8.78 14.88 31.70
C ASP A 60 -8.48 13.92 30.54
N ILE A 61 -9.50 13.26 29.99
CA ILE A 61 -9.36 12.36 28.83
C ILE A 61 -8.79 13.12 27.64
N VAL A 62 -9.29 14.33 27.39
CA VAL A 62 -8.86 15.17 26.28
C VAL A 62 -7.41 15.57 26.42
N LEU A 63 -7.00 16.05 27.59
CA LEU A 63 -5.63 16.48 27.83
C LEU A 63 -4.67 15.32 27.71
N LYS A 64 -5.09 14.14 28.16
CA LYS A 64 -4.34 12.90 28.05
C LYS A 64 -4.20 12.45 26.60
N VAL A 65 -5.28 12.47 25.82
CA VAL A 65 -5.26 12.21 24.36
C VAL A 65 -4.42 13.25 23.62
N ALA A 66 -4.57 14.54 23.93
CA ALA A 66 -3.76 15.59 23.33
C ALA A 66 -2.27 15.40 23.64
N LYS A 67 -1.90 14.99 24.86
CA LYS A 67 -0.52 14.67 25.23
C LYS A 67 0.00 13.44 24.46
N TYR A 68 -0.83 12.42 24.26
CA TYR A 68 -0.46 11.26 23.43
C TYR A 68 -0.26 11.64 21.95
N LEU A 69 -1.11 12.50 21.40
CA LEU A 69 -1.03 12.93 20.00
C LEU A 69 0.15 13.89 19.77
N ASN A 70 0.39 14.84 20.68
CA ASN A 70 1.51 15.79 20.56
C ASN A 70 2.88 15.14 20.79
N ASN A 71 2.94 14.05 21.55
CA ASN A 71 4.17 13.31 21.81
C ASN A 71 4.49 12.27 20.72
N GLY A 72 3.64 12.12 19.69
CA GLY A 72 3.96 11.33 18.50
C GLY A 72 4.13 9.82 18.71
N GLU A 73 3.72 9.28 19.86
CA GLU A 73 3.84 7.84 20.14
C GLU A 73 2.59 7.08 19.67
N LEU A 74 2.18 7.30 18.42
CA LEU A 74 1.41 6.32 17.67
C LEU A 74 2.29 5.79 16.54
N ALA A 75 3.53 5.45 16.89
CA ALA A 75 4.21 4.40 16.17
C ALA A 75 3.38 3.13 16.38
N LEU A 76 2.75 2.62 15.31
CA LEU A 76 2.57 1.17 15.23
C LEU A 76 3.92 0.61 15.64
N ALA A 77 3.96 -0.19 16.71
CA ALA A 77 5.17 -0.90 17.09
C ALA A 77 5.80 -1.41 15.78
N PRO A 78 7.05 -1.03 15.46
CA PRO A 78 7.65 -1.43 14.20
C PRO A 78 7.42 -2.93 14.07
N ALA A 79 6.76 -3.34 12.99
CA ALA A 79 6.61 -4.76 12.67
C ALA A 79 7.96 -5.41 12.95
N PRO A 80 7.99 -6.54 13.69
CA PRO A 80 9.24 -7.13 14.15
C PRO A 80 10.22 -7.09 12.99
N ALA A 81 11.35 -6.39 13.21
CA ALA A 81 12.37 -6.21 12.19
C ALA A 81 12.58 -7.56 11.50
N PRO A 82 12.76 -7.62 10.17
CA PRO A 82 12.99 -8.88 9.51
C PRO A 82 14.13 -9.58 10.24
N HIS A 83 13.80 -10.65 10.97
CA HIS A 83 14.79 -11.59 11.45
C HIS A 83 15.67 -11.91 10.24
N PRO A 84 17.01 -11.96 10.40
CA PRO A 84 17.96 -12.09 9.30
C PRO A 84 17.38 -13.07 8.30
N SER A 85 16.91 -12.52 7.18
CA SER A 85 15.82 -13.04 6.35
C SER A 85 15.87 -14.56 6.33
N GLN A 86 15.07 -15.20 7.20
CA GLN A 86 14.99 -16.64 7.23
C GLN A 86 14.33 -17.03 5.92
N LEU A 87 15.16 -17.35 4.93
CA LEU A 87 14.71 -17.69 3.60
C LEU A 87 13.76 -18.87 3.73
N ASP A 88 12.48 -18.64 3.39
CA ASP A 88 11.45 -19.66 3.43
C ASP A 88 11.63 -20.64 2.26
N CYS A 89 12.48 -21.65 2.49
CA CYS A 89 12.67 -22.75 1.55
C CYS A 89 11.35 -23.49 1.28
N GLY A 90 10.39 -23.48 2.22
CA GLY A 90 9.11 -24.16 2.08
C GLY A 90 8.26 -23.53 0.98
N GLY A 91 7.97 -22.23 1.10
CA GLY A 91 7.19 -21.46 0.14
C GLY A 91 7.89 -21.33 -1.21
N LEU A 92 9.19 -20.99 -1.22
CA LEU A 92 9.93 -20.78 -2.46
C LEU A 92 10.05 -22.07 -3.29
N CYS A 93 10.35 -23.20 -2.65
CA CYS A 93 10.40 -24.48 -3.37
C CYS A 93 9.02 -24.93 -3.84
N LYS A 94 7.95 -24.63 -3.10
CA LYS A 94 6.58 -24.93 -3.52
C LYS A 94 6.24 -24.21 -4.83
N TYR A 95 6.60 -22.93 -4.95
CA TYR A 95 6.45 -22.18 -6.18
C TYR A 95 7.32 -22.74 -7.31
N ARG A 96 8.64 -22.88 -7.06
CA ARG A 96 9.61 -23.41 -8.04
C ARG A 96 9.18 -24.75 -8.65
N CYS A 97 8.62 -25.64 -7.83
CA CYS A 97 8.24 -26.98 -8.23
C CYS A 97 6.77 -27.12 -8.68
N SER A 98 6.01 -26.02 -8.73
CA SER A 98 4.56 -26.04 -9.01
C SER A 98 4.20 -26.62 -10.37
N LEU A 99 5.01 -26.35 -11.39
CA LEU A 99 4.83 -26.85 -12.77
C LEU A 99 5.69 -28.07 -13.09
N HIS A 100 6.43 -28.59 -12.11
CA HIS A 100 7.29 -29.76 -12.33
C HIS A 100 6.41 -31.02 -12.45
N SER A 101 6.70 -31.90 -13.40
CA SER A 101 5.94 -33.16 -13.62
C SER A 101 5.84 -34.05 -12.38
N ARG A 102 6.80 -33.90 -11.46
CA ARG A 102 6.88 -34.61 -10.17
C ARG A 102 7.09 -33.61 -9.02
N PRO A 103 6.05 -32.88 -8.56
CA PRO A 103 6.20 -31.77 -7.62
C PRO A 103 6.80 -32.19 -6.27
N ASN A 104 6.41 -33.35 -5.73
CA ASN A 104 6.89 -33.83 -4.43
C ASN A 104 8.39 -34.18 -4.45
N VAL A 105 8.87 -34.78 -5.54
CA VAL A 105 10.28 -35.11 -5.73
C VAL A 105 11.10 -33.84 -5.91
N CYS A 106 10.63 -32.92 -6.76
CA CYS A 106 11.24 -31.61 -6.95
C CYS A 106 11.35 -30.84 -5.62
N ASN A 107 10.27 -30.78 -4.84
CA ASN A 107 10.25 -30.08 -3.56
C ASN A 107 11.29 -30.62 -2.58
N ARG A 108 11.43 -31.95 -2.47
CA ARG A 108 12.45 -32.58 -1.61
C ARG A 108 13.87 -32.20 -2.03
N ALA A 109 14.15 -32.23 -3.33
CA ALA A 109 15.46 -31.85 -3.86
C ALA A 109 15.73 -30.35 -3.66
N CYS A 110 14.77 -29.50 -4.03
CA CYS A 110 14.85 -28.05 -3.88
C CYS A 110 15.13 -27.65 -2.42
N ARG A 111 14.41 -28.21 -1.44
CA ARG A 111 14.63 -27.86 -0.02
C ARG A 111 16.04 -28.21 0.43
N THR A 112 16.60 -29.33 -0.03
CA THR A 112 17.98 -29.72 0.30
C THR A 112 18.99 -28.71 -0.28
N CYS A 113 18.79 -28.31 -1.54
CA CYS A 113 19.61 -27.30 -2.19
C CYS A 113 19.47 -25.93 -1.51
N CYS A 114 18.24 -25.55 -1.14
CA CYS A 114 17.93 -24.30 -0.49
C CYS A 114 18.56 -24.19 0.91
N VAL A 115 18.47 -25.24 1.74
CA VAL A 115 19.07 -25.23 3.08
C VAL A 115 20.59 -25.13 3.00
N ARG A 116 21.21 -25.74 1.98
CA ARG A 116 22.67 -25.74 1.79
C ARG A 116 23.17 -24.44 1.16
N CYS A 117 22.54 -23.97 0.10
CA CYS A 117 22.97 -22.82 -0.70
C CYS A 117 22.32 -21.50 -0.27
N LYS A 118 21.34 -21.55 0.63
CA LYS A 118 20.56 -20.39 1.08
C LYS A 118 20.01 -19.56 -0.09
N CYS A 119 19.54 -20.24 -1.13
CA CYS A 119 19.00 -19.63 -2.33
C CYS A 119 18.02 -20.58 -3.07
N VAL A 120 16.94 -20.02 -3.62
CA VAL A 120 16.04 -20.68 -4.58
C VAL A 120 15.90 -19.75 -5.78
N PRO A 121 16.19 -20.21 -7.01
CA PRO A 121 16.14 -19.32 -8.16
C PRO A 121 14.69 -18.97 -8.55
N PRO A 122 14.46 -17.77 -9.11
CA PRO A 122 13.12 -17.30 -9.44
C PRO A 122 12.51 -18.09 -10.62
N GLY A 123 11.17 -18.12 -10.67
CA GLY A 123 10.42 -18.87 -11.67
C GLY A 123 10.32 -20.37 -11.36
N THR A 124 9.71 -21.13 -12.27
CA THR A 124 9.50 -22.58 -12.13
C THR A 124 10.52 -23.43 -12.91
N PHE A 125 11.29 -22.80 -13.80
CA PHE A 125 12.31 -23.43 -14.64
C PHE A 125 13.48 -22.44 -14.88
N GLY A 126 14.67 -22.94 -15.18
CA GLY A 126 15.84 -22.10 -15.54
C GLY A 126 16.36 -21.21 -14.40
N ASN A 127 17.08 -20.14 -14.74
CA ASN A 127 17.62 -19.14 -13.78
C ASN A 127 18.53 -19.71 -12.69
N ARG A 128 19.10 -20.90 -12.89
CA ARG A 128 19.86 -21.62 -11.85
C ARG A 128 21.15 -20.88 -11.48
N GLU A 129 21.72 -20.19 -12.44
CA GLU A 129 22.88 -19.31 -12.35
C GLU A 129 22.69 -18.15 -11.36
N MET A 130 21.44 -17.72 -11.10
CA MET A 130 21.14 -16.69 -10.11
C MET A 130 21.52 -17.11 -8.67
N CYS A 131 21.50 -18.42 -8.39
CA CYS A 131 21.95 -18.97 -7.10
C CYS A 131 23.42 -19.43 -7.12
N GLY A 132 24.15 -19.11 -8.18
CA GLY A 132 25.58 -19.41 -8.34
C GLY A 132 25.92 -20.90 -8.37
N LYS A 133 27.21 -21.18 -8.21
CA LYS A 133 27.81 -22.51 -8.33
C LYS A 133 27.22 -23.54 -7.37
N CYS A 134 26.86 -23.14 -6.16
CA CYS A 134 26.31 -24.05 -5.16
C CYS A 134 25.03 -24.75 -5.66
N TYR A 135 24.14 -24.03 -6.37
CA TYR A 135 22.90 -24.59 -6.88
C TYR A 135 23.08 -25.29 -8.24
N THR A 136 23.98 -24.79 -9.08
CA THR A 136 24.20 -25.32 -10.44
C THR A 136 25.03 -26.61 -10.45
N GLU A 137 26.09 -26.66 -9.64
CA GLU A 137 27.09 -27.75 -9.63
C GLU A 137 26.77 -28.87 -8.62
N MET A 138 25.68 -28.75 -7.85
CA MET A 138 25.30 -29.81 -6.92
C MET A 138 24.82 -31.05 -7.67
N THR A 139 25.51 -32.17 -7.45
CA THR A 139 25.21 -33.45 -8.07
C THR A 139 24.70 -34.49 -7.06
N THR A 140 24.00 -35.49 -7.59
CA THR A 140 23.66 -36.73 -6.89
C THR A 140 24.84 -37.70 -6.95
N HIS A 141 24.77 -38.81 -6.20
CA HIS A 141 25.78 -39.88 -6.30
C HIS A 141 25.95 -40.46 -7.71
N ALA A 142 24.94 -40.30 -8.58
CA ALA A 142 24.98 -40.74 -9.97
C ALA A 142 25.51 -39.67 -10.95
N ASN A 143 26.23 -38.64 -10.46
CA ASN A 143 26.73 -37.51 -11.25
C ASN A 143 25.68 -36.72 -12.03
N LYS A 144 24.39 -36.88 -11.69
CA LYS A 144 23.30 -36.07 -12.25
C LYS A 144 23.08 -34.83 -11.43
N THR A 145 22.72 -33.73 -12.08
CA THR A 145 22.27 -32.50 -11.42
C THR A 145 21.18 -32.78 -10.40
N LYS A 146 21.39 -32.30 -9.17
CA LYS A 146 20.48 -32.54 -8.04
C LYS A 146 19.39 -31.49 -7.90
N CYS A 147 19.72 -30.22 -8.10
CA CYS A 147 18.81 -29.10 -7.85
C CYS A 147 17.95 -28.80 -9.09
N PRO A 148 16.64 -28.53 -8.92
CA PRO A 148 15.70 -28.33 -10.03
C PRO A 148 15.87 -27.01 -10.81
#